data_AF-A0A537I9T6-F1
#
_entry.id   AF-A0A537I9T6-F1
#
_cell.length_a   1.000
_cell.length_b   1.000
_cell.length_c   1.000
_cell.angle_alpha   90.00
_cell.angle_beta   90.00
_cell.angle_gamma   90.00
#
_symmetry.space_group_name_H-M   'P 1'
#
loop_
_entity.id
_entity.type
_entity.pdbx_description
1 polymer ?
#
loop_
_entity_poly.entity_id
_entity_poly.type
_entity_poly.pdbx_seq_one_letter_code
_entity_poly.pdbx_strand_id
1 'polypeptide(L)'
;MAHYTEKELADWLPKVKEVEGSVKTTYGYFNNHFHGYAVENGLSILKMLDKLTSAQEEALKRARTNLRQAKEKPVGLGEFTRGGEDRAKLVDLLGTIMGETRLARSFTIPDEDVKIKEANLKTIDAKIRDYTLKMDMASKTIVHDCGDWERAIETRQLCKHIGKVLLTIPEQVALTWVSAIHENLDAWKFQQPRK
;
A
#
# COMPACT_ATOMS: atom_id res chain seq x y z
N MET A 1 7.28 1.70 -17.58
CA MET A 1 6.69 1.70 -18.94
C MET A 1 5.26 1.14 -18.91
N ALA A 2 4.34 1.78 -18.18
CA ALA A 2 2.94 1.34 -18.13
C ALA A 2 1.97 2.52 -17.98
N HIS A 3 2.44 3.76 -18.09
CA HIS A 3 1.59 4.95 -18.02
C HIS A 3 1.62 5.61 -19.40
N TYR A 4 0.52 5.49 -20.15
CA TYR A 4 0.42 6.11 -21.46
C TYR A 4 0.26 7.63 -21.32
N THR A 5 1.04 8.35 -22.09
CA THR A 5 0.96 9.82 -22.20
C THR A 5 -0.29 10.24 -22.98
N GLU A 6 -0.71 11.49 -22.82
CA GLU A 6 -1.84 12.03 -23.61
C GLU A 6 -1.57 11.95 -25.12
N LYS A 7 -0.31 12.08 -25.56
CA LYS A 7 0.08 11.91 -26.97
C LYS A 7 -0.14 10.48 -27.45
N GLU A 8 0.33 9.48 -26.71
CA GLU A 8 0.16 8.07 -27.08
C GLU A 8 -1.33 7.67 -27.14
N LEU A 9 -2.15 8.20 -26.24
CA LEU A 9 -3.60 8.01 -26.29
C LEU A 9 -4.24 8.71 -27.50
N ALA A 10 -3.79 9.92 -27.82
CA ALA A 10 -4.27 10.68 -28.97
C ALA A 10 -3.98 9.94 -30.30
N ASP A 11 -2.81 9.31 -30.41
CA ASP A 11 -2.40 8.53 -31.59
C ASP A 11 -3.32 7.31 -31.84
N TRP A 12 -4.06 6.85 -30.83
CA TRP A 12 -5.03 5.74 -30.96
C TRP A 12 -6.43 6.20 -31.38
N LEU A 13 -6.78 7.47 -31.19
CA LEU A 13 -8.12 7.98 -31.49
C LEU A 13 -8.57 7.70 -32.93
N PRO A 14 -7.73 7.86 -33.97
CA PRO A 14 -8.15 7.56 -35.35
C PRO A 14 -8.58 6.10 -35.51
N LYS A 15 -7.82 5.15 -34.95
CA LYS A 15 -8.12 3.72 -35.03
C LYS A 15 -9.39 3.36 -34.26
N VAL A 16 -9.61 3.97 -33.10
CA VAL A 16 -10.84 3.75 -32.33
C VAL A 16 -12.06 4.24 -33.12
N LYS A 17 -11.99 5.44 -33.72
CA LYS A 17 -13.08 6.00 -34.53
C LYS A 17 -13.37 5.17 -35.78
N GLU A 18 -12.34 4.63 -36.43
CA GLU A 18 -12.48 3.72 -37.56
C GLU A 18 -13.27 2.45 -37.19
N VAL A 19 -12.90 1.81 -36.07
CA VAL A 19 -13.60 0.61 -35.58
C VAL A 19 -15.03 0.95 -35.18
N GLU A 20 -15.26 2.04 -34.45
CA GLU A 20 -16.59 2.48 -34.04
C GLU A 20 -17.54 2.74 -35.22
N GLY A 21 -17.04 3.25 -36.34
CA GLY A 21 -17.84 3.42 -37.56
C GLY A 21 -18.25 2.11 -38.25
N SER A 22 -17.55 1.01 -37.93
CA SER A 22 -17.68 -0.28 -38.62
C SER A 22 -18.45 -1.33 -37.82
N VAL A 23 -18.76 -1.07 -36.54
CA VAL A 23 -19.39 -2.05 -35.64
C VAL A 23 -20.50 -1.42 -34.81
N LYS A 24 -21.45 -2.26 -34.35
CA LYS A 24 -22.55 -1.83 -33.47
C LYS A 24 -22.07 -1.42 -32.08
N THR A 25 -21.02 -2.07 -31.56
CA THR A 25 -20.53 -1.85 -30.20
C THR A 25 -19.04 -2.11 -30.13
N THR A 26 -18.31 -1.18 -29.53
CA THR A 26 -16.86 -1.26 -29.33
C THR A 26 -16.55 -1.37 -27.84
N TYR A 27 -15.67 -2.29 -27.46
CA TYR A 27 -15.18 -2.45 -26.09
C TYR A 27 -13.69 -2.13 -26.04
N GLY A 28 -13.27 -1.34 -25.06
CA GLY A 28 -11.87 -0.99 -24.82
C GLY A 28 -11.44 -1.40 -23.41
N TYR A 29 -10.33 -2.12 -23.32
CA TYR A 29 -9.77 -2.58 -22.05
C TYR A 29 -8.34 -2.04 -21.88
N PHE A 30 -8.09 -1.39 -20.75
CA PHE A 30 -6.76 -0.94 -20.36
C PHE A 30 -6.21 -1.91 -19.32
N ASN A 31 -5.18 -2.68 -19.70
CA ASN A 31 -4.57 -3.69 -18.82
C ASN A 31 -3.24 -3.22 -18.18
N ASN A 32 -2.95 -1.93 -18.24
CA ASN A 32 -1.75 -1.33 -17.67
C ASN A 32 -1.98 -0.87 -16.21
N HIS A 33 -2.54 -1.75 -15.35
CA HIS A 33 -3.09 -1.36 -14.05
C HIS A 33 -2.04 -1.11 -12.93
N PHE A 34 -0.74 -1.07 -13.26
CA PHE A 34 0.29 -0.70 -12.29
C PHE A 34 0.03 0.72 -11.75
N HIS A 35 0.09 0.92 -10.43
CA HIS A 35 -0.26 2.17 -9.73
C HIS A 35 -1.66 2.77 -10.04
N GLY A 36 -2.56 2.04 -10.71
CA GLY A 36 -3.86 2.56 -11.14
C GLY A 36 -3.85 3.34 -12.47
N TYR A 37 -2.77 3.29 -13.26
CA TYR A 37 -2.68 4.01 -14.55
C TYR A 37 -3.76 3.62 -15.55
N ALA A 38 -4.19 2.36 -15.57
CA ALA A 38 -5.29 1.92 -16.44
C ALA A 38 -6.59 2.71 -16.20
N VAL A 39 -6.87 3.13 -14.96
CA VAL A 39 -8.06 3.93 -14.64
C VAL A 39 -7.91 5.34 -15.22
N GLU A 40 -6.75 5.98 -15.02
CA GLU A 40 -6.48 7.29 -15.62
C GLU A 40 -6.52 7.24 -17.14
N ASN A 41 -5.86 6.26 -17.76
CA ASN A 41 -5.77 6.15 -19.21
C ASN A 41 -7.13 5.82 -19.86
N GLY A 42 -7.90 4.89 -19.28
CA GLY A 42 -9.24 4.56 -19.75
C GLY A 42 -10.22 5.73 -19.66
N LEU A 43 -10.16 6.50 -18.57
CA LEU A 43 -10.98 7.71 -18.44
C LEU A 43 -10.47 8.85 -19.34
N SER A 44 -9.16 8.96 -19.56
CA SER A 44 -8.58 9.99 -20.45
C SER A 44 -8.98 9.75 -21.91
N ILE A 45 -8.99 8.51 -22.39
CA ILE A 45 -9.42 8.23 -23.78
C ILE A 45 -10.92 8.48 -23.96
N LEU A 46 -11.75 8.15 -22.96
CA LEU A 46 -13.18 8.48 -22.99
C LEU A 46 -13.41 10.00 -23.03
N LYS A 47 -12.57 10.78 -22.33
CA LYS A 47 -12.58 12.24 -22.42
C LYS A 47 -12.25 12.74 -23.82
N MET A 48 -11.19 12.20 -24.42
CA MET A 48 -10.75 12.58 -25.78
C MET A 48 -11.73 12.18 -26.88
N LEU A 49 -12.57 11.17 -26.63
CA LEU A 49 -13.64 10.75 -27.52
C LEU A 49 -14.96 11.51 -27.27
N ASP A 50 -14.98 12.47 -26.35
CA ASP A 50 -16.19 13.21 -25.92
C ASP A 50 -17.31 12.29 -25.37
N LYS A 51 -16.95 11.14 -24.77
CA LYS A 51 -17.87 10.14 -24.22
C LYS A 51 -17.86 10.05 -22.69
N LEU A 52 -17.10 10.92 -22.03
CA LEU A 52 -16.96 10.90 -20.58
C LEU A 52 -18.21 11.46 -19.90
N THR A 53 -18.79 10.69 -18.99
CA THR A 53 -19.88 11.17 -18.12
C THR A 53 -19.36 12.07 -17.00
N SER A 54 -20.21 12.90 -16.40
CA SER A 54 -19.82 13.77 -15.29
C SER A 54 -19.28 12.98 -14.08
N ALA A 55 -19.87 11.81 -13.77
CA ALA A 55 -19.38 10.95 -12.70
C ALA A 55 -17.98 10.39 -12.99
N GLN A 56 -17.70 10.06 -14.25
CA GLN A 56 -16.39 9.60 -14.72
C GLN A 56 -15.36 10.73 -14.78
N GLU A 57 -15.79 11.97 -15.06
CA GLU A 57 -14.91 13.13 -14.99
C GLU A 57 -14.42 13.39 -13.56
N GLU A 58 -15.31 13.30 -12.58
CA GLU A 58 -14.90 13.36 -11.17
C GLU A 58 -14.00 12.19 -10.78
N ALA A 59 -14.25 10.98 -11.32
CA ALA A 59 -13.35 9.85 -11.12
C ALA A 59 -11.96 10.09 -11.72
N LEU A 60 -11.87 10.70 -12.91
CA LEU A 60 -10.62 11.05 -13.56
C LEU A 60 -9.83 12.08 -12.74
N LYS A 61 -10.51 13.11 -12.23
CA LYS A 61 -9.89 14.10 -11.32
C LYS A 61 -9.31 13.43 -10.08
N ARG A 62 -10.08 12.55 -9.41
CA ARG A 62 -9.59 11.79 -8.25
C ARG A 62 -8.40 10.91 -8.59
N ALA A 63 -8.46 10.17 -9.70
CA ALA A 63 -7.37 9.29 -10.14
C ALA A 63 -6.07 10.09 -10.36
N ARG A 64 -6.15 11.23 -11.07
CA ARG A 64 -5.01 12.13 -11.30
C ARG A 64 -4.44 12.70 -10.01
N THR A 65 -5.28 13.12 -9.07
CA THR A 65 -4.85 13.62 -7.76
C THR A 65 -4.09 12.53 -6.99
N ASN A 66 -4.65 11.32 -6.93
CA ASN A 66 -4.03 10.19 -6.24
C ASN A 66 -2.70 9.79 -6.89
N LEU A 67 -2.62 9.76 -8.22
CA LEU A 67 -1.39 9.44 -8.95
C LEU A 67 -0.30 10.50 -8.79
N ARG A 68 -0.68 11.78 -8.65
CA ARG A 68 0.26 12.86 -8.30
C ARG A 68 0.76 12.75 -6.87
N GLN A 69 -0.09 12.34 -5.93
CA GLN A 69 0.28 12.09 -4.53
C GLN A 69 1.08 10.79 -4.35
N ALA A 70 0.88 9.80 -5.22
CA ALA A 70 1.55 8.50 -5.20
C ALA A 70 3.01 8.52 -5.69
N LYS A 71 3.56 9.68 -6.09
CA LYS A 71 5.02 9.83 -6.15
C LYS A 71 5.51 9.82 -4.71
N GLU A 72 5.80 8.63 -4.20
CA GLU A 72 6.43 8.40 -2.90
C GLU A 72 7.61 9.39 -2.79
N LYS A 73 7.50 10.36 -1.88
CA LYS A 73 8.64 11.23 -1.59
C LYS A 73 9.76 10.29 -1.10
N PRO A 74 10.99 10.40 -1.65
CA PRO A 74 12.09 9.62 -1.15
C PRO A 74 12.21 9.89 0.35
N VAL A 75 12.12 8.81 1.13
CA VAL A 75 12.28 8.87 2.58
C VAL A 75 13.78 9.08 2.82
N GLY A 76 14.15 10.23 3.38
CA GLY A 76 15.55 10.56 3.66
C GLY A 76 16.10 9.71 4.81
N LEU A 77 17.43 9.53 4.86
CA LEU A 77 18.12 8.78 5.92
C LEU A 77 17.73 9.25 7.34
N GLY A 78 17.51 10.56 7.51
CA GLY A 78 17.09 11.14 8.79
C GLY A 78 15.73 10.62 9.30
N GLU A 79 14.86 10.08 8.46
CA GLU A 79 13.61 9.45 8.89
C GLU A 79 13.86 8.06 9.50
N PHE A 80 14.78 7.31 8.90
CA PHE A 80 15.19 5.98 9.38
C PHE A 80 15.92 6.07 10.71
N THR A 81 16.70 7.13 10.91
CA THR A 81 17.50 7.36 12.13
C THR A 81 16.85 8.34 13.11
N ARG A 82 15.58 8.73 12.92
CA ARG A 82 14.88 9.61 13.87
C ARG A 82 14.59 8.84 15.16
N GLY A 83 15.51 8.91 16.12
CA GLY A 83 15.42 8.22 17.41
C GLY A 83 16.81 7.99 18.02
N GLY A 84 16.88 7.08 18.99
CA GLY A 84 18.14 6.63 19.60
C GLY A 84 18.79 5.47 18.85
N GLU A 85 19.80 4.85 19.46
CA GLU A 85 20.48 3.66 18.94
C GLU A 85 19.48 2.50 18.64
N ASP A 86 18.46 2.37 19.48
CA ASP A 86 17.38 1.40 19.35
C ASP A 86 16.56 1.57 18.06
N ARG A 87 16.46 2.79 17.52
CA ARG A 87 15.76 3.06 16.27
C ARG A 87 16.44 2.41 15.07
N ALA A 88 17.77 2.56 14.96
CA ALA A 88 18.53 1.99 13.86
C ALA A 88 18.40 0.46 13.87
N LYS A 89 18.56 -0.15 15.05
CA LYS A 89 18.38 -1.59 15.24
C LYS A 89 16.97 -2.06 14.88
N LEU A 90 15.94 -1.30 15.26
CA LEU A 90 14.55 -1.60 14.92
C LEU A 90 14.34 -1.59 13.40
N VAL A 91 14.84 -0.56 12.73
CA VAL A 91 14.77 -0.41 11.27
C VAL A 91 15.46 -1.57 10.56
N ASP A 92 16.66 -1.96 11.00
CA ASP A 92 17.41 -3.06 10.39
C ASP A 92 16.69 -4.41 10.52
N LEU A 93 16.17 -4.70 11.72
CA LEU A 93 15.41 -5.92 11.96
C LEU A 93 14.11 -5.94 11.15
N LEU A 94 13.38 -4.82 11.09
CA LEU A 94 12.20 -4.70 10.23
C LEU A 94 12.56 -4.88 8.77
N GLY A 95 13.70 -4.35 8.32
CA GLY A 95 14.20 -4.50 6.95
C GLY A 95 14.41 -5.96 6.60
N THR A 96 14.97 -6.73 7.54
CA THR A 96 15.21 -8.17 7.38
C THR A 96 13.91 -8.97 7.26
N ILE A 97 12.90 -8.68 8.08
CA ILE A 97 11.62 -9.44 8.09
C ILE A 97 10.68 -9.01 6.95
N MET A 98 10.70 -7.74 6.57
CA MET A 98 9.73 -7.16 5.62
C MET A 98 10.27 -7.00 4.19
N GLY A 99 11.59 -6.89 4.05
CA GLY A 99 12.24 -6.39 2.85
C GLY A 99 12.25 -4.85 2.80
N GLU A 100 13.37 -4.29 2.34
CA GLU A 100 13.64 -2.84 2.30
C GLU A 100 12.54 -2.03 1.61
N THR A 101 12.01 -2.51 0.48
CA THR A 101 10.95 -1.81 -0.26
C THR A 101 9.64 -1.73 0.55
N ARG A 102 9.27 -2.77 1.32
CA ARG A 102 8.07 -2.71 2.18
C ARG A 102 8.29 -1.82 3.39
N LEU A 103 9.51 -1.85 3.94
CA LEU A 103 9.89 -0.97 5.04
C LEU A 103 9.84 0.51 4.61
N ALA A 104 10.42 0.87 3.46
CA ALA A 104 10.36 2.23 2.94
C ALA A 104 8.91 2.74 2.81
N ARG A 105 8.00 1.88 2.30
CA ARG A 105 6.56 2.18 2.20
C ARG A 105 5.88 2.34 3.56
N SER A 106 6.45 1.80 4.64
CA SER A 106 5.93 2.02 6.00
C SER A 106 6.13 3.47 6.43
N PHE A 107 7.29 4.07 6.13
CA PHE A 107 7.58 5.49 6.42
C PHE A 107 6.70 6.47 5.63
N THR A 108 6.16 6.06 4.48
CA THR A 108 5.23 6.89 3.69
C THR A 108 3.84 7.01 4.30
N ILE A 109 3.48 6.15 5.27
CA ILE A 109 2.19 6.24 5.95
C ILE A 109 2.30 7.35 7.01
N PRO A 110 1.43 8.37 6.99
CA PRO A 110 1.39 9.42 8.01
C PRO A 110 1.18 8.86 9.42
N ASP A 111 1.76 9.48 10.44
CA ASP A 111 1.51 9.09 11.85
C ASP A 111 0.04 9.27 12.23
N GLU A 112 -0.63 10.31 11.72
CA GLU A 112 -2.06 10.59 11.94
C GLU A 112 -3.02 9.49 11.45
N ASP A 113 -2.57 8.66 10.50
CA ASP A 113 -3.33 7.52 10.00
C ASP A 113 -3.32 6.33 10.97
N VAL A 114 -2.50 6.37 12.02
CA VAL A 114 -2.31 5.29 12.99
C VAL A 114 -2.92 5.67 14.33
N LYS A 115 -3.87 4.87 14.80
CA LYS A 115 -4.50 5.01 16.12
C LYS A 115 -4.12 3.81 16.98
N ILE A 116 -3.20 4.01 17.92
CA ILE A 116 -2.80 2.99 18.90
C ILE A 116 -3.84 2.95 20.02
N LYS A 117 -4.48 1.80 20.23
CA LYS A 117 -5.35 1.57 21.39
C LYS A 117 -4.58 0.96 22.55
N GLU A 118 -3.71 0.01 22.24
CA GLU A 118 -2.84 -0.64 23.23
C GLU A 118 -1.51 -1.00 22.56
N ALA A 119 -0.40 -0.77 23.26
CA ALA A 119 0.93 -1.19 22.82
C ALA A 119 1.81 -1.46 24.05
N ASN A 120 1.98 -2.74 24.39
CA ASN A 120 2.82 -3.20 25.48
C ASN A 120 3.50 -4.53 25.10
N LEU A 121 4.24 -5.14 26.03
CA LEU A 121 5.01 -6.38 25.77
C LEU A 121 4.14 -7.64 25.56
N LYS A 122 2.84 -7.56 25.84
CA LYS A 122 1.89 -8.68 25.71
C LYS A 122 0.99 -8.52 24.51
N THR A 123 0.46 -7.31 24.29
CA THR A 123 -0.53 -7.01 23.25
C THR A 123 -0.20 -5.72 22.50
N ILE A 124 -0.53 -5.73 21.20
CA ILE A 124 -0.64 -4.52 20.37
C ILE A 124 -2.03 -4.53 19.73
N ASP A 125 -2.82 -3.47 19.93
CA ASP A 125 -4.09 -3.21 19.25
C ASP A 125 -4.02 -1.81 18.63
N ALA A 126 -4.15 -1.76 17.30
CA ALA A 126 -4.07 -0.51 16.55
C ALA A 126 -5.08 -0.50 15.39
N LYS A 127 -5.43 0.71 14.94
CA LYS A 127 -6.17 0.95 13.71
C LYS A 127 -5.32 1.78 12.76
N ILE A 128 -5.27 1.40 11.49
CA ILE A 128 -4.54 2.10 10.43
C ILE A 128 -5.55 2.43 9.33
N ARG A 129 -6.01 3.69 9.28
CA ARG A 129 -7.17 4.10 8.46
C ARG A 129 -8.40 3.22 8.74
N ASP A 130 -8.78 2.38 7.78
CA ASP A 130 -9.91 1.45 7.86
C ASP A 130 -9.50 0.03 8.29
N TYR A 131 -8.20 -0.24 8.39
CA TYR A 131 -7.65 -1.55 8.73
C TYR A 131 -7.43 -1.71 10.23
N THR A 132 -7.56 -2.93 10.74
CA THR A 132 -7.34 -3.28 12.15
C THR A 132 -6.13 -4.18 12.31
N LEU A 133 -5.30 -3.93 13.33
CA LEU A 133 -4.16 -4.77 13.69
C LEU A 133 -4.30 -5.21 15.14
N LYS A 134 -4.20 -6.52 15.36
CA LYS A 134 -4.07 -7.12 16.69
C LYS A 134 -2.89 -8.07 16.71
N MET A 135 -2.01 -7.91 17.70
CA MET A 135 -0.89 -8.81 17.94
C MET A 135 -0.93 -9.28 19.38
N ASP A 136 -0.67 -10.58 19.58
CA ASP A 136 -0.65 -11.20 20.89
C ASP A 136 0.59 -12.08 21.03
N MET A 137 1.41 -11.78 22.04
CA MET A 137 2.73 -12.38 22.24
C MET A 137 2.61 -13.82 22.75
N ALA A 138 1.63 -14.08 23.63
CA ALA A 138 1.45 -15.38 24.27
C ALA A 138 1.02 -16.46 23.28
N SER A 139 0.04 -16.13 22.44
CA SER A 139 -0.46 -17.00 21.37
C SER A 139 0.39 -16.95 20.09
N LYS A 140 1.36 -16.03 20.03
CA LYS A 140 2.17 -15.69 18.85
C LYS A 140 1.30 -15.43 17.62
N THR A 141 0.30 -14.57 17.76
CA THR A 141 -0.67 -14.32 16.69
C THR A 141 -0.58 -12.88 16.19
N ILE A 142 -0.63 -12.72 14.88
CA ILE A 142 -0.78 -11.43 14.20
C ILE A 142 -2.05 -11.50 13.36
N VAL A 143 -3.02 -10.65 13.68
CA VAL A 143 -4.29 -10.54 12.96
C VAL A 143 -4.37 -9.17 12.31
N HIS A 144 -4.53 -9.15 10.99
CA HIS A 144 -4.69 -7.92 10.22
C HIS A 144 -5.56 -8.16 8.98
N ASP A 145 -6.16 -7.11 8.43
CA ASP A 145 -7.22 -7.18 7.42
C ASP A 145 -6.92 -6.40 6.13
N CYS A 146 -5.67 -5.96 5.91
CA CYS A 146 -5.32 -5.30 4.65
C CYS A 146 -5.08 -6.29 3.50
N GLY A 147 -5.33 -5.85 2.26
CA GLY A 147 -5.11 -6.70 1.08
C GLY A 147 -3.64 -7.08 0.84
N ASP A 148 -2.68 -6.27 1.32
CA ASP A 148 -1.26 -6.65 1.30
C ASP A 148 -0.96 -7.78 2.29
N TRP A 149 -1.69 -7.85 3.41
CA TRP A 149 -1.54 -8.88 4.43
C TRP A 149 -2.13 -10.21 3.99
N GLU A 150 -3.30 -10.19 3.35
CA GLU A 150 -3.92 -11.40 2.77
C GLU A 150 -2.93 -12.21 1.93
N ARG A 151 -2.19 -11.52 1.06
CA ARG A 151 -1.15 -12.10 0.20
C ARG A 151 0.13 -12.47 0.96
N ALA A 152 0.41 -11.78 2.06
CA ALA A 152 1.65 -11.95 2.82
C ALA A 152 1.56 -13.04 3.90
N ILE A 153 0.38 -13.59 4.18
CA ILE A 153 0.20 -14.72 5.10
C ILE A 153 1.03 -15.92 4.64
N GLU A 154 1.01 -16.25 3.35
CA GLU A 154 1.77 -17.38 2.79
C GLU A 154 3.28 -17.16 2.83
N THR A 155 3.73 -15.93 2.58
CA THR A 155 5.16 -15.58 2.55
C THR A 155 5.71 -15.19 3.92
N ARG A 156 4.86 -15.09 4.95
CA ARG A 156 5.18 -14.64 6.32
C ARG A 156 5.91 -13.29 6.38
N GLN A 157 5.70 -12.43 5.38
CA GLN A 157 6.28 -11.08 5.38
C GLN A 157 5.32 -10.10 6.07
N LEU A 158 5.84 -9.17 6.87
CA LEU A 158 4.98 -8.12 7.42
C LEU A 158 4.63 -7.10 6.32
N CYS A 159 3.39 -6.61 6.35
CA CYS A 159 2.95 -5.56 5.44
C CYS A 159 3.39 -4.17 5.93
N LYS A 160 3.35 -3.17 5.05
CA LYS A 160 3.73 -1.78 5.39
C LYS A 160 2.95 -1.19 6.58
N HIS A 161 1.72 -1.63 6.83
CA HIS A 161 0.92 -1.11 7.95
C HIS A 161 1.43 -1.62 9.29
N ILE A 162 1.85 -2.89 9.36
CA ILE A 162 2.44 -3.46 10.57
C ILE A 162 3.79 -2.80 10.84
N GLY A 163 4.63 -2.65 9.82
CA GLY A 163 5.89 -1.90 9.94
C GLY A 163 5.65 -0.48 10.45
N LYS A 164 4.64 0.22 9.91
CA LYS A 164 4.28 1.55 10.37
C LYS A 164 3.89 1.57 11.85
N VAL A 165 3.04 0.65 12.31
CA VAL A 165 2.64 0.58 13.73
C VAL A 165 3.84 0.37 14.63
N LEU A 166 4.73 -0.57 14.28
CA LEU A 166 5.95 -0.86 15.04
C LEU A 166 6.92 0.34 15.06
N LEU A 167 6.92 1.17 14.01
CA LEU A 167 7.68 2.42 13.95
C LEU A 167 7.03 3.58 14.73
N THR A 168 5.78 3.46 15.17
CA THR A 168 5.02 4.52 15.88
C THR A 168 4.93 4.27 17.39
N ILE A 169 4.97 3.02 17.84
CA ILE A 169 4.96 2.69 19.28
C ILE A 169 6.33 2.89 19.93
N PRO A 170 6.46 2.87 21.28
CA PRO A 170 7.76 3.01 21.96
C PRO A 170 8.80 1.99 21.47
N GLU A 171 10.02 2.46 21.18
CA GLU A 171 11.08 1.69 20.54
C GLU A 171 11.40 0.38 21.28
N GLN A 172 11.45 0.42 22.62
CA GLN A 172 11.71 -0.78 23.44
C GLN A 172 10.65 -1.87 23.26
N VAL A 173 9.38 -1.46 23.16
CA VAL A 173 8.26 -2.39 22.93
C VAL A 173 8.38 -2.95 21.52
N ALA A 174 8.54 -2.09 20.52
CA ALA A 174 8.69 -2.50 19.13
C ALA A 174 9.84 -3.49 18.92
N LEU A 175 11.03 -3.19 19.49
CA LEU A 175 12.19 -4.07 19.41
C LEU A 175 11.91 -5.45 20.01
N THR A 176 11.25 -5.51 21.17
CA THR A 176 10.90 -6.80 21.79
C THR A 176 10.02 -7.64 20.87
N TRP A 177 9.01 -7.02 20.24
CA TRP A 177 8.13 -7.71 19.29
C TRP A 177 8.85 -8.14 18.03
N VAL A 178 9.61 -7.24 17.41
CA VAL A 178 10.33 -7.52 16.16
C VAL A 178 11.39 -8.60 16.37
N SER A 179 12.13 -8.56 17.47
CA SER A 179 13.09 -9.62 17.82
C SER A 179 12.40 -10.97 18.02
N ALA A 180 11.28 -11.03 18.76
CA ALA A 180 10.54 -12.26 18.97
C ALA A 180 9.94 -12.84 17.67
N ILE A 181 9.55 -11.98 16.72
CA ILE A 181 9.10 -12.38 15.39
C ILE A 181 10.27 -12.90 14.56
N HIS A 182 11.41 -12.20 14.57
CA HIS A 182 12.60 -12.55 13.81
C HIS A 182 13.20 -13.90 14.26
N GLU A 183 13.30 -14.14 15.57
CA GLU A 183 13.94 -15.33 16.13
C GLU A 183 13.22 -16.63 15.77
N ASN A 184 11.89 -16.60 15.64
CA ASN A 184 11.11 -17.79 15.34
C ASN A 184 9.85 -17.45 14.54
N LEU A 185 10.05 -16.91 13.34
CA LEU A 185 8.99 -16.48 12.42
C LEU A 185 7.95 -17.59 12.18
N ASP A 186 8.39 -18.84 12.12
CA ASP A 186 7.53 -19.98 11.81
C ASP A 186 6.55 -20.35 12.92
N ALA A 187 6.86 -19.97 14.17
CA ALA A 187 5.96 -20.16 15.31
C ALA A 187 4.82 -19.11 15.34
N TRP A 188 4.91 -18.05 14.55
CA TRP A 188 3.89 -17.00 14.50
C TRP A 188 2.76 -17.36 13.55
N LYS A 189 1.53 -17.08 14.01
CA LYS A 189 0.29 -17.30 13.28
C LYS A 189 -0.14 -16.01 12.60
N PHE A 190 -0.02 -15.98 11.28
CA PHE A 190 -0.46 -14.88 10.44
C PHE A 190 -1.91 -15.15 10.03
N GLN A 191 -2.84 -14.29 10.43
CA GLN A 191 -4.29 -14.55 10.28
C GLN A 191 -5.04 -13.31 9.79
N GLN A 192 -6.16 -13.54 9.11
CA GLN A 192 -7.19 -12.51 8.93
C GLN A 192 -8.22 -12.56 10.07
N PRO A 193 -8.92 -11.46 10.36
CA PRO A 193 -10.07 -11.50 11.25
C PRO A 193 -11.07 -12.55 10.76
N ARG A 194 -11.65 -13.29 11.71
CA ARG A 194 -12.74 -14.22 11.39
C ARG A 194 -13.94 -13.40 10.90
N LYS A 195 -14.51 -13.81 9.77
CA LYS A 195 -15.77 -13.28 9.24
C LYS A 195 -16.95 -13.74 10.09
#